data_AF-A0A9E1MD08-F1
#
_entry.id   AF-A0A9E1MD08-F1
#
_cell.length_a   1.000
_cell.length_b   1.000
_cell.length_c   1.000
_cell.angle_alpha   90.00
_cell.angle_beta   90.00
_cell.angle_gamma   90.00
#
_symmetry.space_group_name_H-M   'P 1'
#
loop_
_entity.id
_entity.type
_entity.pdbx_description
1 polymer ?
#
loop_
_entity_poly.entity_id
_entity_poly.type
_entity_poly.pdbx_seq_one_letter_code
_entity_poly.pdbx_strand_id
1 'polypeptide(L)' 'LFANGQVATQYVNEAGVPTMDEEWNVNGSYMAIEGITSPDGRVLGKMAHSERRDRSVAMNIYGEQDIKIFESGVAYFK' A
#
# COMPACT_ATOMS: atom_id res chain seq x y z
N LEU A 1 -9.97 -2.94 13.03
CA LEU A 1 -8.74 -2.72 12.22
C LEU A 1 -7.97 -1.50 12.69
N PHE A 2 -8.51 -0.28 12.57
CA PHE A 2 -7.83 0.95 13.06
C PHE A 2 -7.49 0.91 14.55
N ALA A 3 -8.44 0.55 15.42
CA ALA A 3 -8.20 0.42 16.86
C ALA A 3 -7.09 -0.59 17.21
N ASN A 4 -6.84 -1.57 16.32
CA ASN A 4 -5.81 -2.59 16.49
C ASN A 4 -4.49 -2.24 15.77
N GLY A 5 -4.39 -1.07 15.12
CA GLY A 5 -3.20 -0.65 14.37
C GLY A 5 -2.90 -1.47 13.11
N GLN A 6 -3.87 -2.22 12.57
CA GLN A 6 -3.65 -3.17 11.47
C GLN A 6 -3.83 -2.58 10.07
N VAL A 7 -4.23 -1.30 9.95
CA VAL A 7 -4.34 -0.63 8.65
C VAL A 7 -2.95 -0.10 8.28
N ALA A 8 -2.36 -0.68 7.24
CA ALA A 8 -0.98 -0.36 6.83
C ALA A 8 -0.93 0.74 5.78
N THR A 9 -1.90 0.77 4.87
CA THR A 9 -1.96 1.71 3.75
C THR A 9 -3.41 2.02 3.40
N GLN A 10 -3.63 3.22 2.86
CA GLN A 10 -4.93 3.69 2.40
C GLN A 10 -4.80 4.34 1.03
N TYR A 11 -5.87 4.29 0.24
CA TYR A 11 -6.03 5.12 -0.95
C TYR A 11 -6.25 6.57 -0.53
N VAL A 12 -5.56 7.50 -1.20
CA VAL A 12 -5.58 8.93 -0.89
C VAL A 12 -5.77 9.73 -2.17
N ASN A 13 -6.30 10.94 -2.04
CA ASN A 13 -6.30 11.92 -3.13
C ASN A 13 -4.90 12.56 -3.31
N GLU A 14 -4.75 13.47 -4.27
CA GLU A 14 -3.48 14.17 -4.55
C GLU A 14 -2.93 14.97 -3.36
N ALA A 15 -3.79 15.38 -2.42
CA ALA A 15 -3.39 16.06 -1.19
C ALA A 15 -2.94 15.10 -0.08
N GLY A 16 -2.91 13.79 -0.33
CA GLY A 16 -2.53 12.77 0.65
C GLY A 16 -3.62 12.47 1.68
N VAL A 17 -4.87 12.88 1.43
CA VAL A 17 -6.00 12.67 2.34
C VAL A 17 -6.75 11.39 1.95
N PRO A 18 -6.94 10.43 2.86
CA PRO A 18 -7.77 9.25 2.60
C PRO A 18 -9.19 9.65 2.21
N THR A 19 -9.71 9.03 1.15
CA THR A 19 -11.01 9.40 0.57
C THR A 19 -11.82 8.19 0.13
N MET A 20 -13.15 8.32 0.20
CA MET A 20 -14.09 7.34 -0.33
C MET A 20 -14.54 7.67 -1.77
N ASP A 21 -14.00 8.74 -2.35
CA ASP A 21 -14.23 9.10 -3.75
C ASP A 21 -13.67 7.99 -4.67
N GLU A 22 -14.52 7.50 -5.58
CA GLU A 22 -14.21 6.38 -6.48
C GLU A 22 -13.09 6.71 -7.48
N GLU A 23 -12.82 7.99 -7.74
CA GLU A 23 -11.68 8.42 -8.55
C GLU A 23 -10.34 7.97 -7.94
N TRP A 24 -10.24 8.00 -6.60
CA TRP A 24 -9.01 7.71 -5.88
C TRP A 24 -9.05 6.34 -5.17
N ASN A 25 -10.22 5.94 -4.66
CA ASN A 25 -10.49 4.64 -4.08
C ASN A 25 -11.16 3.73 -5.12
N VAL A 26 -10.34 3.26 -6.06
CA VAL A 26 -10.78 2.59 -7.30
C VAL A 26 -11.57 1.29 -7.11
N ASN A 27 -11.55 0.70 -5.92
CA ASN A 27 -12.28 -0.52 -5.61
C ASN A 27 -13.36 -0.31 -4.53
N GLY A 28 -13.60 0.94 -4.10
CA GLY A 28 -14.60 1.28 -3.10
C GLY A 28 -14.31 0.65 -1.72
N SER A 29 -13.05 0.36 -1.40
CA SER A 29 -12.69 -0.25 -0.12
C SER A 29 -13.15 0.61 1.05
N TYR A 30 -13.82 0.00 2.03
CA TYR A 30 -14.28 0.71 3.21
C TYR A 30 -13.13 1.44 3.91
N MET A 31 -13.38 2.70 4.28
CA MET A 31 -12.38 3.57 4.92
C MET A 31 -11.10 3.74 4.09
N ALA A 32 -11.19 3.57 2.76
CA ALA A 32 -10.09 3.63 1.82
C ALA A 32 -8.95 2.64 2.13
N ILE A 33 -9.21 1.55 2.88
CA ILE A 33 -8.16 0.59 3.27
C ILE A 33 -7.63 -0.14 2.03
N GLU A 34 -6.33 -0.08 1.82
CA GLU A 34 -5.65 -0.71 0.68
C GLU A 34 -4.84 -1.94 1.10
N GLY A 35 -4.24 -1.89 2.30
CA GLY A 35 -3.46 -2.99 2.84
C GLY A 35 -3.55 -3.08 4.36
N ILE A 36 -3.43 -4.30 4.86
CA ILE A 36 -3.50 -4.64 6.28
C ILE A 36 -2.38 -5.58 6.68
N THR A 37 -2.05 -5.60 7.96
CA THR A 37 -1.12 -6.59 8.54
C THR A 37 -1.83 -7.60 9.44
N SER A 38 -1.23 -8.77 9.61
CA SER A 38 -1.56 -9.65 10.73
C SER A 38 -1.34 -8.93 12.06
N PRO A 39 -2.03 -9.32 13.15
CA PRO A 39 -1.87 -8.67 14.46
C PRO A 39 -0.43 -8.68 15.00
N ASP A 40 0.38 -9.66 14.61
CA ASP A 40 1.79 -9.78 14.97
C ASP A 40 2.75 -9.08 13.97
N GLY A 41 2.21 -8.42 12.94
CA GLY A 41 2.96 -7.66 11.94
C GLY A 41 3.75 -8.50 10.94
N ARG A 42 3.67 -9.84 10.98
CA ARG A 42 4.51 -10.73 10.16
C ARG A 42 3.99 -10.98 8.75
N VAL A 43 2.71 -10.74 8.52
CA VAL A 43 2.05 -10.95 7.23
C VAL A 43 1.46 -9.62 6.77
N LEU A 44 1.84 -9.17 5.58
CA LEU A 44 1.26 -8.01 4.90
C LEU A 44 0.34 -8.48 3.78
N GLY A 45 -0.94 -8.13 3.86
CA GLY A 45 -1.91 -8.25 2.77
C GLY A 45 -2.09 -6.89 2.08
N LYS A 46 -1.99 -6.86 0.76
CA LYS A 46 -2.04 -5.63 -0.05
C LYS A 46 -2.69 -5.90 -1.42
N MET A 47 -3.38 -4.90 -1.97
CA MET A 47 -3.96 -4.97 -3.32
C MET A 47 -3.03 -4.42 -4.41
N ALA A 48 -2.31 -3.33 -4.13
CA ALA A 48 -1.39 -2.70 -5.06
C ALA A 48 -0.13 -3.56 -5.27
N HIS A 49 0.23 -3.72 -6.53
CA HIS A 49 1.33 -4.56 -6.99
C HIS A 49 2.70 -3.89 -6.80
N SER A 50 3.25 -4.00 -5.60
CA SER A 50 4.54 -3.40 -5.23
C SER A 50 5.73 -4.02 -5.99
N GLU A 51 5.57 -5.19 -6.58
CA GLU A 51 6.55 -5.86 -7.43
C GLU A 51 6.65 -5.25 -8.84
N ARG A 52 5.65 -4.49 -9.30
CA ARG A 52 5.62 -3.89 -10.64
C ARG A 52 6.40 -2.57 -10.70
N ARG A 53 7.72 -2.65 -10.58
CA ARG A 53 8.60 -1.47 -10.47
C ARG A 53 9.93 -1.56 -11.24
N ASP A 54 10.05 -2.55 -12.13
CA ASP A 54 11.29 -2.79 -12.87
C ASP A 54 11.34 -2.00 -14.19
N ARG A 55 12.47 -2.13 -14.90
CA ARG A 55 12.72 -1.46 -16.17
C ARG A 55 11.55 -1.66 -17.14
N SER A 56 11.08 -0.55 -17.70
CA SER A 56 9.97 -0.48 -18.67
C SER A 56 8.58 -0.84 -18.12
N VAL A 57 8.41 -0.93 -16.80
CA VAL A 57 7.11 -1.02 -16.12
C VAL A 57 6.65 0.36 -15.67
N ALA A 58 5.34 0.64 -15.71
CA ALA A 58 4.75 1.88 -15.20
C ALA A 58 5.42 3.18 -15.72
N MET A 59 5.84 3.20 -16.99
CA MET A 59 6.62 4.30 -17.59
C MET A 59 5.91 5.65 -17.60
N ASN A 60 4.59 5.67 -17.43
CA ASN A 60 3.75 6.86 -17.35
C ASN A 60 3.44 7.30 -15.92
N ILE A 61 3.98 6.61 -14.90
CA ILE A 61 3.80 6.92 -13.49
C ILE A 61 5.10 7.51 -12.96
N TYR A 62 5.04 8.78 -12.59
CA TYR A 62 6.20 9.54 -12.11
C TYR A 62 6.31 9.47 -10.58
N GLY A 63 7.53 9.65 -10.07
CA GLY A 63 7.82 9.63 -8.63
C GLY A 63 8.56 8.37 -8.18
N GLU A 64 8.80 8.28 -6.87
CA GLU A 64 9.40 7.10 -6.26
C GLU A 64 8.36 5.98 -6.16
N GLN A 65 8.71 4.80 -6.70
CA GLN A 65 7.83 3.62 -6.71
C GLN A 65 8.31 2.55 -5.71
N ASP A 66 9.56 2.61 -5.25
CA ASP A 66 10.10 1.66 -4.28
C ASP A 66 9.72 2.05 -2.83
N ILE A 67 8.66 1.41 -2.32
CA ILE A 67 8.24 1.51 -0.92
C ILE A 67 9.00 0.58 0.05
N LYS A 68 10.09 -0.03 -0.42
CA LYS A 68 11.08 -0.83 0.34
C LYS A 68 10.54 -2.07 1.07
N ILE A 69 9.39 -2.60 0.67
CA ILE A 69 8.78 -3.77 1.35
C ILE A 69 9.64 -5.03 1.23
N PHE A 70 10.30 -5.25 0.09
CA PHE A 70 11.09 -6.47 -0.13
C PHE A 70 12.41 -6.44 0.63
N GLU A 71 13.13 -5.31 0.58
CA GLU A 71 14.35 -5.12 1.37
C GLU A 71 14.05 -5.22 2.87
N SER A 72 12.96 -4.62 3.34
CA SER A 72 12.52 -4.72 4.74
C SER A 72 12.20 -6.15 5.13
N GLY A 73 11.53 -6.91 4.26
CA GLY A 73 11.24 -8.33 4.47
C GLY A 73 12.50 -9.19 4.60
N VAL A 74 13.54 -8.92 3.79
CA VAL A 74 14.84 -9.59 3.90
C VAL A 74 15.57 -9.18 5.19
N ALA A 75 15.56 -7.90 5.53
CA ALA A 75 16.23 -7.36 6.72
C ALA A 75 15.66 -7.95 8.02
N TYR A 76 14.36 -8.25 8.06
CA TYR A 76 13.71 -8.85 9.24
C TYR A 76 14.31 -10.20 9.66
N PHE A 77 14.88 -10.98 8.72
CA PHE A 77 15.47 -12.30 9.01
C PHE A 77 16.99 -12.28 9.23
N LYS A 78 17.62 -11.10 9.20
CA LYS A 78 19.05 -10.92 9.50
C LYS A 78 19.24 -10.56 10.95
#